data_AF-A0A6J1R376-F1
#
_entry.id   AF-A0A6J1R376-F1
#
_cell.length_a   1.000
_cell.length_b   1.000
_cell.length_c   1.000
_cell.angle_alpha   90.00
_cell.angle_beta   90.00
_cell.angle_gamma   90.00
#
_symmetry.space_group_name_H-M   'P 1'
#
loop_
_entity.id
_entity.type
_entity.pdbx_description
1 polymer ?
#
loop_
_entity_poly.entity_id
_entity_poly.type
_entity_poly.pdbx_seq_one_letter_code
_entity_poly.pdbx_strand_id
1 'polypeptide(L)'
;MNSGSTSQSPVVVGGGYTLERLEGTKNYNNWKFTMKMSLIMDGLWNCVLGTDNDAIRDQRALAKICLNVQSACYAYVREANTSKQAWDNLQAAFEVQQLADIGHKVNDEEVAMLLLGGLPAEFDPLVMGIEVTHERFVY
;
A
#
# COMPACT_ATOMS: atom_id res chain seq x y z
N MET A 1 4.37 -16.94 -33.45
CA MET A 1 3.43 -15.90 -32.98
C MET A 1 2.26 -16.67 -32.38
N ASN A 2 2.04 -16.75 -31.06
CA ASN A 2 1.98 -15.67 -30.10
C ASN A 2 2.54 -16.12 -28.74
N SER A 3 3.08 -15.14 -28.03
CA SER A 3 3.77 -15.19 -26.76
C SER A 3 2.76 -15.18 -25.62
N GLY A 4 3.03 -15.92 -24.55
CA GLY A 4 2.20 -15.98 -23.36
C GLY A 4 2.95 -16.60 -22.19
N SER A 5 4.15 -16.08 -21.91
CA SER A 5 4.97 -16.52 -20.78
C SER A 5 4.37 -15.99 -19.47
N THR A 6 3.35 -16.67 -18.96
CA THR A 6 2.86 -16.46 -17.59
C THR A 6 3.92 -16.99 -16.64
N SER A 7 4.80 -16.11 -16.19
CA SER A 7 5.80 -16.42 -15.15
C SER A 7 5.09 -16.55 -13.80
N GLN A 8 4.48 -17.70 -13.54
CA GLN A 8 4.15 -18.10 -12.18
C GLN A 8 5.46 -18.52 -11.49
N SER A 9 5.96 -17.66 -10.61
CA SER A 9 7.01 -18.04 -9.67
C SER A 9 6.49 -19.11 -8.70
N PRO A 10 7.32 -20.07 -8.26
CA PRO A 10 6.86 -21.22 -7.51
C PRO A 10 6.37 -20.81 -6.12
N VAL A 11 5.13 -21.19 -5.81
CA VAL A 11 4.56 -21.09 -4.46
C VAL A 11 5.10 -22.28 -3.66
N VAL A 12 6.06 -22.02 -2.77
CA VAL A 12 6.59 -23.03 -1.86
C VAL A 12 5.53 -23.29 -0.78
N VAL A 13 4.92 -24.48 -0.83
CA VAL A 13 3.95 -24.94 0.17
C VAL A 13 4.70 -25.55 1.36
N GLY A 14 4.59 -24.88 2.51
CA GLY A 14 5.07 -25.37 3.79
C GLY A 14 4.50 -24.54 4.92
N GLY A 15 3.20 -24.70 5.22
CA GLY A 15 2.53 -24.20 6.44
C GLY A 15 2.82 -22.74 6.87
N GLY A 16 3.22 -21.88 5.94
CA GLY A 16 3.94 -20.65 6.22
C GLY A 16 3.22 -19.43 5.67
N TYR A 17 3.25 -18.34 6.44
CA TYR A 17 2.78 -17.02 6.01
C TYR A 17 3.50 -16.60 4.73
N THR A 18 2.74 -16.19 3.71
CA THR A 18 3.32 -15.64 2.47
C THR A 18 3.67 -14.18 2.70
N LEU A 19 4.96 -13.86 2.63
CA LEU A 19 5.42 -12.48 2.65
C LEU A 19 5.17 -11.86 1.27
N GLU A 20 4.06 -11.14 1.15
CA GLU A 20 3.75 -10.40 -0.06
C GLU A 20 4.80 -9.30 -0.29
N ARG A 21 5.05 -8.96 -1.55
CA ARG A 21 5.97 -7.86 -1.91
C ARG A 21 5.22 -6.53 -1.81
N LEU A 22 5.91 -5.49 -1.34
CA LEU A 22 5.34 -4.15 -1.23
C LEU A 22 4.95 -3.60 -2.62
N GLU A 23 3.66 -3.32 -2.81
CA GLU A 23 3.02 -2.73 -4.00
C GLU A 23 2.50 -1.33 -3.67
N GLY A 24 3.37 -0.50 -3.11
CA GLY A 24 3.03 0.88 -2.74
C GLY A 24 1.96 0.98 -1.65
N THR A 25 1.10 2.00 -1.73
CA THR A 25 0.09 2.29 -0.69
C THR A 25 -0.98 1.23 -0.54
N LYS A 26 -1.29 0.48 -1.61
CA LYS A 26 -2.38 -0.51 -1.62
C LYS A 26 -2.24 -1.58 -0.55
N ASN A 27 -1.01 -2.07 -0.33
CA ASN A 27 -0.75 -3.14 0.63
C ASN A 27 0.27 -2.75 1.71
N TYR A 28 0.66 -1.46 1.81
CA TYR A 28 1.70 -1.04 2.75
C TYR A 28 1.42 -1.44 4.19
N ASN A 29 0.19 -1.30 4.70
CA ASN A 29 -0.14 -1.65 6.09
C ASN A 29 0.01 -3.15 6.36
N ASN A 30 -0.49 -3.98 5.44
CA ASN A 30 -0.37 -5.44 5.54
C ASN A 30 1.09 -5.87 5.40
N TRP A 31 1.80 -5.30 4.42
CA TRP A 31 3.22 -5.54 4.22
C TRP A 31 4.04 -5.16 5.44
N LYS A 32 3.81 -3.97 6.01
CA LYS A 32 4.50 -3.46 7.21
C LYS A 32 4.31 -4.42 8.38
N PHE A 33 3.09 -4.89 8.60
CA PHE A 33 2.79 -5.85 9.65
C PHE A 33 3.52 -7.18 9.43
N THR A 34 3.38 -7.78 8.24
CA THR A 34 3.98 -9.09 7.92
C THR A 34 5.50 -9.03 7.89
N MET A 35 6.09 -7.96 7.34
CA MET A 35 7.53 -7.73 7.32
C MET A 35 8.09 -7.58 8.73
N LYS A 36 7.43 -6.79 9.58
CA LYS A 36 7.80 -6.67 11.00
C LYS A 36 7.79 -8.03 11.70
N MET A 37 6.73 -8.82 11.52
CA MET A 37 6.65 -10.15 12.12
C MET A 37 7.75 -11.09 11.59
N SER A 38 8.06 -11.00 10.29
CA SER A 38 9.12 -11.78 9.66
C SER A 38 10.53 -11.42 10.16
N LEU A 39 10.78 -10.15 10.48
CA LEU A 39 12.02 -9.70 11.11
C LEU A 39 12.10 -10.11 12.58
N ILE A 40 10.98 -10.13 13.30
CA ILE A 40 10.91 -10.60 14.69
C ILE A 40 11.23 -12.10 14.78
N MET A 41 10.67 -12.92 13.88
CA MET A 41 10.97 -14.37 13.85
C MET A 41 12.45 -14.65 13.63
N ASP A 42 13.13 -13.82 12.84
CA ASP A 42 14.57 -13.94 12.60
C ASP A 42 15.42 -13.24 13.68
N GLY A 43 14.79 -12.57 14.64
CA GLY A 43 15.45 -11.77 15.68
C GLY A 43 16.11 -10.48 15.17
N LEU A 44 15.82 -10.05 13.95
CA LEU A 44 16.48 -8.94 13.25
C LEU A 44 15.82 -7.56 13.51
N TRP A 45 14.67 -7.54 14.19
CA TRP A 45 13.91 -6.31 14.41
C TRP A 45 14.70 -5.20 15.13
N ASN A 46 15.60 -5.56 16.03
CA ASN A 46 16.42 -4.59 16.78
C ASN A 46 17.40 -3.79 15.88
N CYS A 47 17.79 -4.34 14.72
CA CYS A 47 18.60 -3.64 13.72
C CYS A 47 17.81 -2.51 13.08
N VAL A 48 16.53 -2.75 12.76
CA VAL A 48 15.63 -1.74 12.19
C VAL A 48 15.35 -0.60 13.18
N LEU A 49 15.31 -0.90 14.48
CA LEU A 49 15.21 0.14 15.52
C LEU A 49 16.51 0.95 15.68
N GLY A 50 17.65 0.45 15.19
CA GLY A 50 18.97 1.01 15.41
C GLY A 50 19.51 0.79 16.82
N THR A 51 18.97 -0.22 17.52
CA THR A 51 19.38 -0.61 18.88
C THR A 51 20.43 -1.73 18.89
N ASP A 52 20.62 -2.39 17.74
CA ASP A 52 21.62 -3.43 17.53
C ASP A 52 22.78 -2.87 16.69
N ASN A 53 24.01 -3.20 17.06
CA ASN A 53 25.25 -2.74 16.40
C ASN A 53 25.90 -3.82 15.53
N ASP A 54 25.26 -4.99 15.38
CA ASP A 54 25.76 -6.06 14.53
C ASP A 54 25.49 -5.76 13.04
N ALA A 55 26.56 -5.41 12.32
CA ALA A 55 26.52 -5.09 10.90
C ALA A 55 26.05 -6.27 10.03
N ILE A 56 26.32 -7.52 10.42
CA ILE A 56 25.91 -8.70 9.65
C ILE A 56 24.39 -8.89 9.78
N ARG A 57 23.87 -8.72 11.00
CA ARG A 57 22.42 -8.77 11.26
C ARG A 57 21.71 -7.62 10.55
N ASP A 58 22.27 -6.41 10.57
CA ASP A 58 21.72 -5.26 9.86
C ASP A 58 21.68 -5.48 8.35
N GLN A 59 22.77 -5.98 7.75
CA GLN A 59 22.79 -6.32 6.32
C GLN A 59 21.77 -7.41 5.95
N ARG A 60 21.56 -8.41 6.80
CA ARG A 60 20.51 -9.43 6.60
C ARG A 60 19.12 -8.81 6.65
N ALA A 61 18.86 -7.93 7.62
CA ALA A 61 17.60 -7.22 7.74
C ALA A 61 17.35 -6.33 6.52
N LEU A 62 18.35 -5.58 6.08
CA LEU A 62 18.32 -4.74 4.89
C LEU A 62 18.02 -5.56 3.63
N ALA A 63 18.75 -6.65 3.40
CA ALA A 63 18.51 -7.53 2.27
C ALA A 63 17.10 -8.11 2.28
N LYS A 64 16.60 -8.53 3.46
CA LYS A 64 15.24 -9.07 3.60
C LYS A 64 14.18 -8.01 3.26
N ILE A 65 14.36 -6.77 3.70
CA ILE A 65 13.47 -5.65 3.33
C ILE A 65 13.52 -5.44 1.80
N CYS A 66 14.71 -5.27 1.22
CA CYS A 66 14.88 -4.99 -0.21
C CYS A 66 14.30 -6.09 -1.12
N LEU A 67 14.46 -7.37 -0.75
CA LEU A 67 13.95 -8.51 -1.53
C LEU A 67 12.42 -8.63 -1.51
N ASN A 68 11.78 -8.05 -0.50
CA ASN A 68 10.33 -8.10 -0.31
C ASN A 68 9.63 -6.80 -0.74
N VAL A 69 10.29 -6.03 -1.59
CA VAL A 69 9.76 -4.82 -2.19
C VAL A 69 9.63 -5.03 -3.69
N GLN A 70 8.59 -4.50 -4.33
CA GLN A 70 8.49 -4.53 -5.81
C GLN A 70 9.44 -3.52 -6.45
N SER A 71 9.77 -3.71 -7.73
CA SER A 71 10.70 -2.86 -8.47
C SER A 71 10.32 -1.37 -8.47
N ALA A 72 9.01 -1.06 -8.48
CA ALA A 72 8.49 0.30 -8.42
C ALA A 72 8.92 1.06 -7.14
N CYS A 73 9.18 0.33 -6.06
CA CYS A 73 9.53 0.89 -4.75
C CYS A 73 11.05 0.86 -4.48
N TYR A 74 11.87 0.38 -5.43
CA TYR A 74 13.33 0.35 -5.29
C TYR A 74 13.94 1.74 -5.12
N ALA A 75 13.28 2.79 -5.62
CA ALA A 75 13.72 4.16 -5.45
C ALA A 75 13.90 4.55 -3.97
N TYR A 76 13.12 3.97 -3.06
CA TYR A 76 13.14 4.30 -1.63
C TYR A 76 14.19 3.52 -0.83
N VAL A 77 14.55 2.31 -1.30
CA VAL A 77 15.44 1.39 -0.57
C VAL A 77 16.83 1.25 -1.18
N ARG A 78 17.01 1.60 -2.46
CA ARG A 78 18.29 1.42 -3.19
C ARG A 78 19.46 2.17 -2.54
N GLU A 79 19.21 3.38 -2.08
CA GLU A 79 20.26 4.26 -1.51
C GLU A 79 20.40 4.07 0.01
N ALA A 80 19.62 3.15 0.60
CA ALA A 80 19.70 2.87 2.03
C ALA A 80 20.89 1.97 2.35
N ASN A 81 21.71 2.38 3.33
CA ASN A 81 22.89 1.65 3.76
C ASN A 81 22.65 0.80 5.01
N THR A 82 21.55 1.05 5.72
CA THR A 82 21.15 0.31 6.93
C THR A 82 19.70 -0.14 6.84
N SER A 83 19.36 -1.21 7.56
CA SER A 83 17.98 -1.69 7.61
C SER A 83 17.02 -0.65 8.19
N LYS A 84 17.49 0.14 9.16
CA LYS A 84 16.78 1.29 9.72
C LYS A 84 16.49 2.36 8.65
N GLN A 85 17.49 2.78 7.90
CA GLN A 85 17.30 3.79 6.85
C GLN A 85 16.31 3.33 5.78
N ALA A 86 16.39 2.07 5.36
CA ALA A 86 15.44 1.50 4.40
C ALA A 86 14.01 1.49 4.94
N TRP A 87 13.83 1.10 6.21
CA TRP A 87 12.54 1.10 6.87
C TRP A 87 11.95 2.51 7.01
N ASP A 88 12.75 3.45 7.50
CA ASP A 88 12.34 4.84 7.72
C ASP A 88 11.95 5.52 6.40
N ASN A 89 12.71 5.27 5.32
CA ASN A 89 12.38 5.80 3.98
C ASN A 89 11.04 5.27 3.47
N LEU A 90 10.79 3.96 3.61
CA LEU A 90 9.51 3.35 3.22
C LEU A 90 8.37 3.89 4.08
N GLN A 91 8.60 4.07 5.38
CA GLN A 91 7.62 4.64 6.30
C GLN A 91 7.26 6.08 5.94
N ALA A 92 8.27 6.91 5.70
CA ALA A 92 8.05 8.29 5.26
C ALA A 92 7.30 8.36 3.93
N ALA A 93 7.62 7.50 2.96
CA ALA A 93 6.96 7.51 1.65
C ALA A 93 5.49 7.08 1.71
N PHE A 94 5.17 6.02 2.45
CA PHE A 94 3.85 5.39 2.38
C PHE A 94 2.92 5.72 3.55
N GLU A 95 3.42 6.13 4.71
CA GLU A 95 2.55 6.67 5.77
C GLU A 95 2.09 8.08 5.43
N VAL A 96 2.98 8.95 4.96
CA VAL A 96 2.61 10.31 4.56
C VAL A 96 1.58 10.28 3.43
N GLN A 97 1.75 9.40 2.44
CA GLN A 97 0.77 9.26 1.37
C GLN A 97 -0.58 8.77 1.89
N GLN A 98 -0.62 7.82 2.83
CA GLN A 98 -1.89 7.40 3.43
C GLN A 98 -2.56 8.50 4.24
N LEU A 99 -1.80 9.30 4.99
CA LEU A 99 -2.35 10.46 5.70
C LEU A 99 -2.88 11.52 4.71
N ALA A 100 -2.20 11.73 3.58
CA ALA A 100 -2.66 12.60 2.51
C ALA A 100 -3.92 12.04 1.82
N ASP A 101 -4.00 10.73 1.62
CA ASP A 101 -5.15 10.04 1.04
C ASP A 101 -6.34 10.04 2.02
N ILE A 102 -6.13 10.00 3.34
CA ILE A 102 -7.19 10.22 4.34
C ILE A 102 -7.64 11.69 4.34
N GLY A 103 -6.72 12.62 4.06
CA GLY A 103 -7.00 14.02 3.76
C GLY A 103 -7.58 14.23 2.35
N HIS A 104 -8.19 13.19 1.74
CA HIS A 104 -8.83 13.25 0.43
C HIS A 104 -9.62 14.55 0.28
N LYS A 105 -9.26 15.36 -0.72
CA LYS A 105 -10.13 16.45 -1.16
C LYS A 105 -11.38 15.79 -1.73
N VAL A 106 -12.46 15.76 -0.96
CA VAL A 106 -13.78 15.33 -1.42
C VAL A 106 -14.06 16.06 -2.73
N ASN A 107 -14.20 15.32 -3.82
CA ASN A 107 -14.43 15.91 -5.13
C ASN A 107 -15.82 16.57 -5.13
N ASP A 108 -16.02 17.63 -5.91
CA ASP A 108 -17.31 18.35 -5.95
C ASP A 108 -18.47 17.41 -6.35
N GLU A 109 -18.21 16.33 -7.09
CA GLU A 109 -19.18 15.28 -7.40
C GLU A 109 -19.57 14.43 -6.17
N GLU A 110 -18.61 14.12 -5.30
CA GLU A 110 -18.85 13.39 -4.06
C GLU A 110 -19.57 14.29 -3.05
N VAL A 111 -19.23 15.58 -3.02
CA VAL A 111 -19.96 16.61 -2.24
C VAL A 111 -21.39 16.76 -2.77
N ALA A 112 -21.57 16.79 -4.10
CA ALA A 112 -22.88 16.89 -4.73
C ALA A 112 -23.74 15.65 -4.44
N MET A 113 -23.17 14.44 -4.50
CA MET A 113 -23.86 13.22 -4.09
C MET A 113 -24.27 13.24 -2.62
N LEU A 114 -23.38 13.69 -1.72
CA LEU A 114 -23.69 13.81 -0.29
C LEU A 114 -24.81 14.84 -0.03
N LEU A 115 -24.78 15.97 -0.75
CA LEU A 115 -25.82 17.00 -0.67
C LEU A 115 -27.16 16.50 -1.24
N LEU A 116 -27.14 15.76 -2.33
CA LEU A 116 -28.33 15.15 -2.93
C LEU A 116 -28.94 14.07 -2.03
N GLY A 117 -28.12 13.25 -1.38
CA GLY A 117 -28.57 12.21 -0.43
C GLY A 117 -29.00 12.72 0.95
N GLY A 118 -28.64 13.97 1.30
CA GLY A 118 -29.02 14.62 2.55
C GLY A 118 -30.28 15.50 2.46
N LEU A 119 -30.91 15.58 1.29
CA LEU A 119 -32.13 16.37 1.09
C LEU A 119 -33.33 15.73 1.82
N PRO A 120 -34.21 16.54 2.44
CA PRO A 120 -35.47 16.06 2.98
C PRO A 120 -36.35 15.43 1.88
N ALA A 121 -37.15 14.42 2.21
CA ALA A 121 -37.98 13.64 1.25
C ALA A 121 -38.94 14.48 0.38
N GLU A 122 -39.19 15.74 0.74
CA GLU A 122 -39.93 16.72 -0.06
C GLU A 122 -39.22 17.10 -1.37
N PHE A 123 -37.91 16.85 -1.51
CA PHE A 123 -37.13 17.08 -2.72
C PHE A 123 -36.90 15.81 -3.56
N ASP A 124 -37.40 14.64 -3.14
CA ASP A 124 -37.33 13.38 -3.90
C ASP A 124 -37.82 13.49 -5.36
N PRO A 125 -38.91 14.23 -5.68
CA PRO A 125 -39.37 14.39 -7.06
C PRO A 125 -38.37 15.15 -7.95
N LEU A 126 -37.57 16.05 -7.35
CA LEU A 126 -36.53 16.84 -8.05
C LEU A 126 -35.26 16.01 -8.23
N VAL A 127 -34.86 15.22 -7.23
CA VAL A 127 -33.73 14.29 -7.33
C VAL A 127 -33.99 13.22 -8.40
N MET A 128 -35.18 12.61 -8.38
CA MET A 128 -35.59 11.62 -9.38
C MET A 128 -35.61 12.20 -10.81
N GLY A 129 -36.02 13.46 -10.97
CA GLY A 129 -35.99 14.14 -12.28
C GLY A 129 -34.57 14.39 -12.82
N ILE A 130 -33.60 14.62 -11.94
CA ILE A 130 -32.18 14.79 -12.30
C ILE A 130 -31.53 13.45 -12.65
N GLU A 131 -31.83 12.38 -11.92
CA GLU A 131 -31.34 11.02 -12.22
C GLU A 131 -31.84 10.54 -13.59
N VAL A 132 -33.12 10.77 -13.90
CA VAL A 132 -33.74 10.40 -15.19
C VAL A 132 -33.17 11.19 -16.37
N THR A 133 -32.63 12.40 -16.14
CA THR A 133 -32.00 13.19 -17.21
C THR A 133 -30.55 12.78 -17.49
N HIS A 134 -29.89 12.10 -16.53
CA HIS A 134 -28.54 11.54 -16.74
C HIS A 134 -28.55 10.25 -17.58
N GLU A 135 -29.68 9.53 -17.64
CA GLU A 135 -29.86 8.38 -18.55
C GLU A 135 -30.09 8.77 -20.02
N ARG A 136 -30.18 10.07 -20.34
CA ARG A 136 -30.51 10.55 -21.70
C ARG A 136 -29.33 10.98 -22.57
N PHE A 137 -28.10 10.75 -22.13
CA PHE A 137 -26.87 11.00 -22.91
C PHE A 137 -26.11 9.73 -23.31
N VAL A 138 -26.83 8.62 -23.51
CA VAL A 138 -26.32 7.47 -24.28
C VAL A 138 -27.24 7.24 -25.47
N TYR A 139 -27.11 8.08 -26.50
CA TYR A 139 -27.46 7.76 -27.89
C TYR A 139 -26.57 8.56 -28.84
#